data_AF-W4V2M2-F1
#
_entry.id   AF-W4V2M2-F1
#
_cell.length_a   1.000
_cell.length_b   1.000
_cell.length_c   1.000
_cell.angle_alpha   90.00
_cell.angle_beta   90.00
_cell.angle_gamma   90.00
#
_symmetry.space_group_name_H-M   'P 1'
#
loop_
_entity.id
_entity.type
_entity.pdbx_description
1 polymer ?
#
loop_
_entity_poly.entity_id
_entity_poly.type
_entity_poly.pdbx_seq_one_letter_code
_entity_poly.pdbx_strand_id
1 'polypeptide(L)' 'MDMNNEKLLKWLFETNAIRVCPQDKPFWYTSGTIGPYYINTHFLYGSEEKANKLLAFIDREKENVLKCPERILEKQ' A
#
# COMPACT_ATOMS: atom_id res chain seq x y z
N MET A 1 -10.49 14.17 -17.91
CA MET A 1 -10.03 12.80 -17.59
C MET A 1 -11.27 11.92 -17.46
N ASP A 2 -11.16 10.60 -17.63
CA ASP A 2 -12.28 9.72 -17.25
C ASP A 2 -12.50 9.81 -15.72
N MET A 3 -13.76 9.70 -15.28
CA MET A 3 -14.17 9.80 -13.87
C MET A 3 -13.42 8.79 -12.98
N ASN A 4 -13.11 7.62 -13.52
CA ASN A 4 -12.32 6.60 -12.84
C ASN A 4 -10.89 7.07 -12.54
N ASN A 5 -10.27 7.84 -13.45
CA ASN A 5 -8.92 8.36 -13.27
C ASN A 5 -8.88 9.43 -12.19
N GLU A 6 -9.91 10.29 -12.11
CA GLU A 6 -10.01 11.31 -11.06
C GLU A 6 -10.17 10.66 -9.67
N LYS A 7 -11.00 9.61 -9.58
CA LYS A 7 -11.19 8.84 -8.35
C LYS A 7 -9.91 8.15 -7.91
N LEU A 8 -9.18 7.51 -8.83
CA LEU A 8 -7.90 6.88 -8.54
C LEU A 8 -6.87 7.91 -8.07
N LEU A 9 -6.75 9.05 -8.76
CA LEU A 9 -5.88 10.15 -8.37
C LEU A 9 -6.17 10.60 -6.93
N LYS A 10 -7.44 10.82 -6.60
CA LYS A 10 -7.87 11.20 -5.25
C LYS A 10 -7.44 10.16 -4.21
N TRP A 11 -7.67 8.88 -4.48
CA TRP A 11 -7.33 7.80 -3.56
C TRP A 11 -5.83 7.64 -3.34
N LEU A 12 -4.99 7.90 -4.35
CA LEU A 12 -3.54 7.85 -4.18
C LEU A 12 -3.06 8.79 -3.07
N PHE A 13 -3.64 9.98 -2.98
CA PHE A 13 -3.33 10.96 -1.93
C PHE A 13 -4.04 10.65 -0.61
N GLU A 14 -5.35 10.36 -0.63
CA GLU A 14 -6.14 10.10 0.59
C GLU A 14 -5.61 8.91 1.41
N THR A 15 -5.09 7.89 0.72
CA THR A 15 -4.57 6.68 1.36
C THR A 15 -3.07 6.74 1.69
N ASN A 16 -2.38 7.83 1.35
CA ASN A 16 -0.92 7.94 1.38
C ASN A 16 -0.20 6.91 0.49
N ALA A 17 -0.88 6.37 -0.54
CA ALA A 17 -0.29 5.40 -1.46
C ALA A 17 0.84 6.00 -2.31
N ILE A 18 0.77 7.29 -2.65
CA ILE A 18 1.86 8.00 -3.34
C ILE A 18 2.73 8.75 -2.33
N ARG A 19 4.06 8.63 -2.48
CA ARG A 19 5.03 9.48 -1.79
C ARG A 19 5.92 10.19 -2.80
N VAL A 20 6.09 11.49 -2.64
CA VAL A 20 6.97 12.33 -3.47
C VAL A 20 8.12 12.81 -2.59
N CYS A 21 9.34 12.75 -3.13
CA CYS A 21 10.52 13.12 -2.36
C CYS A 21 10.66 14.64 -2.22
N PRO A 22 11.33 15.12 -1.16
CA PRO A 22 11.81 16.50 -1.11
C PRO A 22 12.81 16.78 -2.24
N GLN A 23 13.03 18.06 -2.52
CA GLN A 23 14.09 18.49 -3.42
C GLN A 23 15.45 17.91 -3.00
N ASP A 24 16.23 17.45 -3.98
CA ASP A 24 17.59 16.92 -3.81
C ASP A 24 17.71 15.66 -2.92
N LYS A 25 16.59 14.98 -2.64
CA LYS A 25 16.54 13.75 -1.83
C LYS A 25 15.74 12.63 -2.52
N PRO A 26 16.11 12.18 -3.73
CA PRO A 26 15.35 11.18 -4.47
C PRO A 26 15.31 9.83 -3.75
N PHE A 27 14.31 9.01 -4.09
CA PHE A 27 14.23 7.64 -3.62
C PHE A 27 15.10 6.72 -4.48
N TRP A 28 15.67 5.70 -3.85
CA TRP A 28 16.29 4.57 -4.54
C TRP A 28 15.25 3.48 -4.78
N TYR A 29 15.15 3.02 -6.02
CA TYR A 29 14.36 1.85 -6.37
C TYR A 29 15.19 0.58 -6.23
N THR A 30 14.53 -0.56 -6.10
CA THR A 30 15.19 -1.88 -6.01
C THR A 30 15.98 -2.25 -7.26
N SER A 31 15.66 -1.64 -8.41
CA SER A 31 16.44 -1.70 -9.65
C SER A 31 17.79 -0.98 -9.57
N GLY A 32 18.07 -0.23 -8.50
CA GLY A 32 19.23 0.63 -8.38
C GLY A 32 19.08 1.99 -9.09
N THR A 33 17.94 2.27 -9.71
CA THR A 33 17.65 3.59 -10.28
C THR A 33 17.11 4.56 -9.23
N ILE A 34 17.27 5.86 -9.44
CA ILE A 34 16.67 6.89 -8.59
C ILE A 34 15.38 7.44 -9.21
N GLY A 35 14.45 7.91 -8.37
CA GLY A 35 13.29 8.62 -8.87
C GLY A 35 12.58 9.47 -7.82
N PRO A 36 11.67 10.37 -8.28
CA PRO A 36 11.09 11.40 -7.43
C PRO A 36 9.88 10.95 -6.62
N TYR A 37 9.34 9.75 -6.87
CA TYR A 37 8.19 9.23 -6.14
C TYR A 37 8.17 7.70 -6.11
N TYR A 38 7.35 7.11 -5.25
CA TYR A 38 6.96 5.71 -5.37
C TYR A 38 5.49 5.55 -5.03
N ILE A 39 4.91 4.41 -5.41
CA ILE A 39 3.51 4.09 -5.15
C ILE A 39 3.41 2.74 -4.43
N ASN A 40 2.84 2.74 -3.22
CA ASN A 40 2.46 1.55 -2.47
C ASN A 40 0.99 1.25 -2.73
N THR A 41 0.69 0.50 -3.79
CA THR A 41 -0.69 0.23 -4.24
C THR A 41 -1.54 -0.49 -3.20
N HIS A 42 -0.93 -1.30 -2.32
CA HIS A 42 -1.64 -1.99 -1.25
C HIS A 42 -2.28 -1.05 -0.22
N PHE A 43 -1.87 0.23 -0.15
CA PHE A 43 -2.53 1.24 0.70
C PHE A 43 -3.92 1.64 0.16
N LEU A 44 -4.21 1.40 -1.13
CA LEU A 44 -5.54 1.63 -1.72
C LEU A 44 -6.63 0.72 -1.13
N TYR A 45 -6.27 -0.32 -0.37
CA TYR A 45 -7.20 -1.10 0.44
C TYR A 45 -7.99 -0.25 1.44
N GLY A 46 -7.45 0.89 1.87
CA GLY A 46 -8.21 1.89 2.62
C GLY A 46 -7.35 2.95 3.30
N SER A 47 -6.13 2.60 3.72
CA SER A 47 -5.09 3.53 4.15
C SER A 47 -3.78 2.77 4.36
N GLU A 48 -2.66 3.51 4.43
CA GLU A 48 -1.39 2.98 4.92
C GLU A 48 -1.52 2.22 6.25
N GLU A 49 -2.22 2.78 7.22
CA GLU A 49 -2.42 2.16 8.54
C GLU A 49 -3.20 0.85 8.45
N LYS A 50 -4.32 0.84 7.72
CA LYS A 50 -5.15 -0.36 7.55
C LYS A 50 -4.39 -1.47 6.82
N ALA A 51 -3.67 -1.11 5.77
CA ALA A 51 -2.88 -2.05 4.99
C ALA A 51 -1.76 -2.67 5.84
N ASN A 52 -1.01 -1.85 6.59
CA ASN A 52 0.04 -2.35 7.49
C ASN A 52 -0.53 -3.21 8.63
N LYS A 53 -1.69 -2.85 9.20
CA LYS A 53 -2.39 -3.68 10.20
C LYS A 53 -2.84 -5.03 9.65
N LEU A 54 -3.25 -5.09 8.39
CA LEU A 54 -3.60 -6.33 7.73
C LEU A 54 -2.35 -7.16 7.42
N LEU A 55 -1.29 -6.54 6.92
CA LEU A 55 -0.02 -7.22 6.64
C LEU A 55 0.58 -7.83 7.92
N ALA A 56 0.62 -7.08 9.02
CA ALA A 56 1.09 -7.57 10.31
C ALA A 56 0.23 -8.74 10.84
N PHE A 57 -1.06 -8.74 10.55
CA PHE A 57 -1.93 -9.85 10.88
C PHE A 57 -1.61 -11.10 10.04
N ILE A 58 -1.46 -10.94 8.72
CA ILE A 58 -1.04 -12.02 7.82
C ILE A 58 0.29 -12.62 8.29
N ASP A 59 1.28 -11.78 8.63
CA ASP A 59 2.59 -12.25 9.10
C ASP A 59 2.51 -13.07 10.39
N ARG A 60 1.56 -12.77 11.28
CA ARG A 60 1.33 -13.54 12.50
C ARG A 60 0.61 -14.86 12.23
N GLU A 61 -0.33 -14.88 11.29
CA GLU A 61 -1.17 -16.04 11.02
C GLU A 61 -0.59 -16.99 9.96
N LYS A 62 0.40 -16.58 9.16
CA LYS A 62 0.90 -17.34 7.98
C LYS A 62 1.35 -18.77 8.28
N GLU A 63 1.84 -19.05 9.49
CA GLU A 63 2.26 -20.40 9.91
C GLU A 63 1.06 -21.32 10.17
N ASN A 64 -0.12 -20.76 10.46
CA ASN A 64 -1.36 -21.51 10.64
C ASN A 64 -2.09 -21.67 9.30
N VAL A 65 -1.46 -22.39 8.38
CA VAL A 65 -1.86 -22.48 6.95
C VAL A 65 -3.35 -22.80 6.77
N LEU A 66 -3.93 -23.67 7.61
CA LEU A 66 -5.33 -24.06 7.50
C LEU A 66 -6.31 -22.98 7.97
N LYS A 67 -5.99 -22.26 9.05
CA LYS A 67 -6.90 -21.25 9.65
C LYS A 67 -6.62 -19.82 9.20
N CYS A 68 -5.45 -19.56 8.63
CA CYS A 68 -5.03 -18.23 8.20
C CYS A 68 -6.03 -17.59 7.21
N PRO A 69 -6.49 -18.28 6.14
CA PRO A 69 -7.46 -17.69 5.21
C PRO A 69 -8.79 -17.31 5.88
N GLU A 70 -9.33 -18.20 6.72
CA GLU A 70 -10.57 -17.96 7.48
C GLU A 70 -10.43 -16.72 8.38
N ARG A 71 -9.35 -16.67 9.16
CA ARG A 71 -9.05 -15.56 10.07
C ARG A 71 -8.84 -14.22 9.37
N ILE A 72 -8.29 -14.24 8.15
CA ILE A 72 -8.12 -13.02 7.34
C ILE A 72 -9.49 -12.52 6.88
N LEU A 73 -10.37 -13.40 6.42
CA LEU A 73 -11.70 -13.04 5.92
C LEU A 73 -12.61 -12.47 7.02
N GLU A 74 -12.50 -12.96 8.25
CA GLU A 74 -13.23 -12.42 9.41
C GLU A 74 -12.86 -10.97 9.77
N LYS A 75 -11.72 -10.48 9.27
CA LYS A 75 -11.14 -9.18 9.64
C LYS A 75 -11.35 -8.09 8.57
N GLN A 76 -11.95 -8.43 7.43
CA GLN A 76 -12.17 -7.51 6.30
C GLN A 76 -13.43 -6.65 6.46
#